data_AF-G0AND6-F1
#
_entry.id   AF-G0AND6-F1
#
_cell.length_a   1.000
_cell.length_b   1.000
_cell.length_c   1.000
_cell.angle_alpha   90.00
_cell.angle_beta   90.00
_cell.angle_gamma   90.00
#
_symmetry.space_group_name_H-M   'P 1'
#
loop_
_entity.id
_entity.type
_entity.pdbx_description
1 polymer ?
#
loop_
_entity_poly.entity_id
_entity_poly.type
_entity_poly.pdbx_seq_one_letter_code
_entity_poly.pdbx_strand_id
1 'polypeptide(L)'
;MGYPYKRGVKRVIQEAQDNQNHYEPHVEAGGGEDLYGICIDIDEFSKTATIVPITNNFEGYLVAKDSTVKTKDKLVFNKDGALEKVTGTPNKATINATALSDAKQISNEVYLVKVAVFGNKAMSRN
;
A
#
# COMPACT_ATOMS: atom_id res chain seq x y z
N MET A 1 -2.70 15.98 5.23
CA MET A 1 -3.00 14.54 5.08
C MET A 1 -2.07 13.78 5.99
N GLY A 2 -2.58 12.76 6.70
CA GLY A 2 -1.79 11.99 7.64
C GLY A 2 -0.74 11.11 6.96
N TYR A 3 0.21 10.66 7.75
CA TYR A 3 1.24 9.69 7.39
C TYR A 3 0.66 8.39 6.79
N PRO A 4 1.28 7.79 5.74
CA PRO A 4 0.74 6.60 5.06
C PRO A 4 0.97 5.30 5.86
N TYR A 5 0.71 5.31 7.16
CA TYR A 5 0.94 4.17 8.05
C TYR A 5 0.12 2.95 7.61
N LYS A 6 0.79 1.79 7.49
CA LYS A 6 0.21 0.50 7.09
C LYS A 6 -0.46 0.52 5.69
N ARG A 7 -0.01 1.41 4.79
CA ARG A 7 -0.54 1.57 3.43
C ARG A 7 0.51 1.25 2.37
N GLY A 8 0.03 0.98 1.16
CA GLY A 8 0.83 1.10 -0.06
C GLY A 8 1.30 2.55 -0.24
N VAL A 9 2.51 2.72 -0.76
CA VAL A 9 3.10 4.04 -1.00
C VAL A 9 3.65 4.17 -2.40
N LYS A 10 3.65 5.41 -2.91
CA LYS A 10 4.37 5.84 -4.10
C LYS A 10 5.56 6.71 -3.69
N ARG A 11 6.59 6.77 -4.55
CA ARG A 11 7.73 7.67 -4.36
C ARG A 11 7.43 9.01 -5.05
N VAL A 12 7.60 10.11 -4.33
CA VAL A 12 7.47 11.46 -4.87
C VAL A 12 8.86 12.06 -4.97
N ILE A 13 9.26 12.40 -6.20
CA ILE A 13 10.47 13.16 -6.48
C ILE A 13 10.00 14.41 -7.20
N GLN A 14 10.25 15.57 -6.61
CA GLN A 14 9.93 16.84 -7.22
C GLN A 14 11.19 17.41 -7.85
N GLU A 15 11.14 17.85 -9.10
CA GLU A 15 12.26 18.59 -9.69
C GLU A 15 12.24 20.04 -9.17
N ALA A 16 13.42 20.61 -8.93
CA ALA A 16 13.51 22.01 -8.50
C ALA A 16 13.05 22.93 -9.64
N GLN A 17 12.07 23.80 -9.35
CA GLN A 17 11.58 24.83 -10.27
C GLN A 17 11.69 26.20 -9.59
N ASP A 18 12.09 27.21 -10.35
CA ASP A 18 12.15 28.58 -9.86
C ASP A 18 10.77 29.04 -9.34
N ASN A 19 10.77 29.69 -8.17
CA ASN A 19 9.58 30.17 -7.46
C ASN A 19 8.59 29.07 -6.98
N GLN A 20 9.03 27.82 -6.83
CA GLN A 20 8.23 26.77 -6.18
C GLN A 20 8.92 26.21 -4.93
N ASN A 21 8.10 25.84 -3.94
CA ASN A 21 8.59 25.10 -2.78
C ASN A 21 9.04 23.71 -3.25
N HIS A 22 10.33 23.42 -3.06
CA HIS A 22 10.90 22.12 -3.32
C HIS A 22 10.87 21.29 -2.04
N TYR A 23 10.26 20.10 -2.11
CA TYR A 23 10.29 19.13 -1.02
C TYR A 23 11.36 18.08 -1.29
N GLU A 24 12.03 17.63 -0.23
CA GLU A 24 12.91 16.46 -0.33
C GLU A 24 12.12 15.23 -0.84
N PRO A 25 12.78 14.30 -1.55
CA PRO A 25 12.17 13.05 -1.96
C PRO A 25 11.49 12.35 -0.79
N HIS A 26 10.21 12.04 -0.94
CA HIS A 26 9.40 11.47 0.13
C HIS A 26 8.43 10.42 -0.41
N VAL A 27 7.62 9.87 0.48
CA VAL A 27 6.59 8.89 0.16
C VAL A 27 5.23 9.44 0.51
N GLU A 28 4.26 9.11 -0.34
CA GLU A 28 2.85 9.37 -0.12
C GLU A 28 2.06 8.08 -0.25
N ALA A 29 0.83 8.06 0.25
CA ALA A 29 -0.09 6.98 -0.04
C ALA A 29 -0.23 6.78 -1.57
N GLY A 30 -0.21 5.53 -2.01
CA GLY A 30 -0.21 5.20 -3.42
C GLY A 30 -0.42 3.70 -3.68
N GLY A 31 -0.81 3.39 -4.91
CA GLY A 31 -1.07 2.02 -5.34
C GLY A 31 -1.19 1.95 -6.86
N GLY A 32 -1.72 0.83 -7.38
CA GLY A 32 -1.76 0.59 -8.81
C GLY A 32 -0.37 0.58 -9.44
N GLU A 33 -0.19 1.35 -10.51
CA GLU A 33 1.06 1.44 -11.28
C GLU A 33 2.17 2.21 -10.55
N ASP A 34 1.80 3.10 -9.63
CA ASP A 34 2.74 3.93 -8.86
C ASP A 34 3.19 3.26 -7.55
N LEU A 35 2.78 2.02 -7.31
CA LEU A 35 3.11 1.30 -6.08
C LEU A 35 4.61 1.03 -5.97
N TYR A 36 5.26 1.77 -5.09
CA TYR A 36 6.69 1.65 -4.78
C TYR A 36 6.96 0.62 -3.69
N GLY A 37 6.11 0.60 -2.65
CA GLY A 37 6.31 -0.28 -1.50
C GLY A 37 5.17 -0.17 -0.49
N ILE A 38 5.41 -0.70 0.70
CA ILE A 38 4.45 -0.72 1.80
C ILE A 38 5.07 -0.03 3.00
N CYS A 39 4.44 1.03 3.48
CA CYS A 39 4.85 1.66 4.72
C CYS A 39 4.33 0.85 5.90
N ILE A 40 5.25 0.29 6.69
CA ILE A 40 4.90 -0.54 7.85
C ILE A 40 5.02 0.19 9.17
N ASP A 41 5.80 1.26 9.22
CA ASP A 41 6.01 2.05 10.42
C ASP A 41 6.48 3.47 10.10
N ILE A 42 6.19 4.40 11.01
CA ILE A 42 6.57 5.80 10.87
C ILE A 42 7.06 6.31 12.22
N ASP A 43 8.31 6.73 12.22
CA ASP A 43 8.87 7.45 13.35
C ASP A 43 8.42 8.92 13.27
N GLU A 44 7.48 9.30 14.13
CA GLU A 44 6.93 10.65 14.14
C GLU A 44 7.95 11.71 14.60
N PHE A 45 8.99 11.33 15.34
CA PHE A 45 10.04 12.24 15.79
C PHE A 45 11.00 12.55 14.65
N SER A 46 11.54 11.51 14.01
CA SER A 46 12.49 11.69 12.89
C SER A 46 11.81 11.91 11.54
N LYS A 47 10.48 11.78 11.47
CA LYS A 47 9.67 11.91 10.24
C LYS A 47 10.04 10.86 9.18
N THR A 48 10.58 9.73 9.60
CA THR A 48 11.08 8.67 8.72
C THR A 48 10.06 7.55 8.57
N ALA A 49 9.75 7.17 7.32
CA ALA A 49 8.89 6.04 7.00
C ALA A 49 9.73 4.77 6.74
N THR A 50 9.39 3.68 7.41
CA THR A 50 9.97 2.35 7.12
C THR A 50 9.16 1.66 6.03
N ILE A 51 9.82 1.41 4.89
CA ILE A 51 9.19 0.84 3.69
C ILE A 51 9.67 -0.59 3.44
N VAL A 52 8.73 -1.51 3.30
CA VAL A 52 8.98 -2.84 2.74
C VAL A 52 8.80 -2.76 1.22
N PRO A 53 9.82 -3.13 0.41
CA PRO A 53 9.70 -3.18 -1.04
C PRO A 53 8.57 -4.13 -1.45
N ILE A 54 7.78 -3.75 -2.46
CA ILE A 54 6.65 -4.57 -2.92
C ILE A 54 7.11 -5.90 -3.53
N THR A 55 8.39 -6.07 -3.86
CA THR A 55 8.94 -7.33 -4.39
C THR A 55 9.16 -8.40 -3.31
N ASN A 56 9.12 -8.03 -2.03
CA ASN A 56 9.33 -8.94 -0.92
C ASN A 56 8.01 -9.59 -0.46
N ASN A 57 8.13 -10.81 0.05
CA ASN A 57 7.04 -11.42 0.78
C ASN A 57 6.90 -10.73 2.15
N PHE A 58 5.68 -10.38 2.53
CA PHE A 58 5.40 -9.72 3.80
C PHE A 58 4.04 -10.19 4.35
N GLU A 59 3.99 -10.55 5.63
CA GLU A 59 2.73 -10.82 6.33
C GLU A 59 2.52 -9.77 7.41
N GLY A 60 1.34 -9.17 7.45
CA GLY A 60 1.04 -8.15 8.46
C GLY A 60 -0.36 -7.59 8.37
N TYR A 61 -0.68 -6.67 9.28
CA TYR A 61 -1.92 -5.91 9.26
C TYR A 61 -1.74 -4.64 8.42
N LEU A 62 -2.56 -4.50 7.38
CA LEU A 62 -2.56 -3.35 6.48
C LEU A 62 -3.94 -2.71 6.40
N VAL A 63 -3.99 -1.45 5.97
CA VAL A 63 -5.25 -0.72 5.82
C VAL A 63 -6.10 -1.34 4.71
N ALA A 64 -7.34 -1.69 5.03
CA ALA A 64 -8.37 -2.03 4.07
C ALA A 64 -9.21 -0.80 3.72
N LYS A 65 -9.73 -0.76 2.49
CA LYS A 65 -10.63 0.29 2.02
C LYS A 65 -11.91 0.37 2.85
N ASP A 66 -12.47 -0.79 3.18
CA ASP A 66 -13.74 -0.91 3.88
C ASP A 66 -13.88 -2.29 4.57
N SER A 67 -15.04 -2.51 5.20
CA SER A 67 -15.38 -3.75 5.92
C SER A 67 -15.71 -4.94 5.00
N THR A 68 -15.78 -4.74 3.68
CA THR A 68 -16.21 -5.77 2.74
C THR A 68 -15.10 -6.79 2.45
N VAL A 69 -13.84 -6.46 2.73
CA VAL A 69 -12.72 -7.39 2.60
C VAL A 69 -12.87 -8.56 3.57
N LYS A 70 -12.89 -9.77 3.02
CA LYS A 70 -13.00 -11.04 3.74
C LYS A 70 -11.78 -11.92 3.57
N THR A 71 -11.61 -12.84 4.51
CA THR A 71 -10.58 -13.88 4.45
C THR A 71 -10.59 -14.59 3.08
N LYS A 72 -9.41 -14.85 2.52
CA LYS A 72 -9.16 -15.40 1.17
C LYS A 72 -9.39 -14.44 -0.01
N ASP A 73 -9.91 -13.23 0.20
CA ASP A 73 -10.01 -12.25 -0.89
C ASP A 73 -8.64 -11.93 -1.49
N LYS A 74 -8.62 -11.75 -2.81
CA LYS A 74 -7.47 -11.24 -3.57
C LYS A 74 -7.53 -9.72 -3.59
N LEU A 75 -6.42 -9.09 -3.22
CA LEU A 75 -6.38 -7.66 -2.93
C LEU A 75 -5.34 -6.94 -3.78
N VAL A 76 -5.63 -5.68 -4.08
CA VAL A 76 -4.76 -4.71 -4.75
C VAL A 76 -4.68 -3.45 -3.90
N PHE A 77 -3.54 -2.76 -3.92
CA PHE A 77 -3.45 -1.42 -3.34
C PHE A 77 -4.09 -0.40 -4.28
N ASN A 78 -5.10 0.32 -3.77
CA ASN A 78 -5.76 1.40 -4.49
C ASN A 78 -4.93 2.69 -4.46
N LYS A 79 -5.43 3.75 -5.08
CA LYS A 79 -4.75 5.06 -5.19
C LYS A 79 -4.42 5.70 -3.83
N ASP A 80 -5.19 5.35 -2.79
CA ASP A 80 -5.00 5.82 -1.42
C ASP A 80 -4.11 4.86 -0.60
N GLY A 81 -3.47 3.88 -1.24
CA GLY A 81 -2.66 2.87 -0.58
C GLY A 81 -3.43 1.92 0.33
N ALA A 82 -4.76 1.91 0.27
CA ALA A 82 -5.59 0.95 0.99
C ALA A 82 -5.81 -0.30 0.13
N LEU A 83 -5.95 -1.44 0.79
CA LEU A 83 -6.26 -2.70 0.13
C LEU A 83 -7.74 -2.77 -0.19
N GLU A 84 -8.05 -3.02 -1.45
CA GLU A 84 -9.40 -3.30 -1.92
C GLU A 84 -9.48 -4.63 -2.64
N LYS A 85 -10.67 -5.22 -2.63
CA LYS A 85 -10.94 -6.46 -3.34
C LYS A 85 -10.79 -6.23 -4.84
N VAL A 86 -10.09 -7.12 -5.52
CA VAL A 86 -10.01 -7.11 -6.98
C VAL A 86 -11.40 -7.36 -7.55
N THR A 87 -11.89 -6.43 -8.36
CA THR A 87 -13.17 -6.53 -9.08
C THR A 87 -12.90 -6.77 -10.58
N GLY A 88 -13.79 -7.52 -11.25
CA GLY A 88 -13.61 -7.92 -12.65
C GLY A 88 -12.65 -9.11 -12.84
N THR A 89 -12.23 -9.36 -14.09
CA THR A 89 -11.31 -10.47 -14.42
C THR A 89 -9.94 -10.20 -13.81
N PRO A 90 -9.49 -10.97 -12.80
CA PRO A 90 -8.24 -10.70 -12.12
C PRO A 90 -7.07 -10.97 -13.06
N ASN A 91 -6.32 -9.93 -13.44
CA ASN A 91 -4.99 -10.16 -13.99
C ASN A 91 -4.06 -10.51 -12.83
N LYS A 92 -3.38 -11.66 -12.89
CA LYS A 92 -2.44 -12.08 -11.84
C LYS A 92 -1.35 -11.03 -11.58
N ALA A 93 -1.03 -10.23 -12.60
CA ALA A 93 -0.04 -9.15 -12.51
C ALA A 93 -0.47 -7.96 -11.62
N THR A 94 -1.75 -7.85 -11.23
CA THR A 94 -2.25 -6.74 -10.39
C THR A 94 -2.60 -7.17 -8.97
N ILE A 95 -2.52 -8.46 -8.65
CA ILE A 95 -2.81 -8.96 -7.30
C ILE A 95 -1.57 -8.79 -6.43
N ASN A 96 -1.68 -7.97 -5.38
CA ASN A 96 -0.56 -7.72 -4.46
C ASN A 96 -0.60 -8.62 -3.22
N ALA A 97 -1.80 -8.98 -2.76
CA ALA A 97 -1.97 -9.68 -1.48
C ALA A 97 -3.18 -10.63 -1.45
N THR A 98 -3.21 -11.49 -0.44
CA THR A 98 -4.39 -12.29 -0.06
C THR A 98 -4.74 -12.03 1.39
N ALA A 99 -6.03 -11.83 1.67
CA ALA A 99 -6.56 -11.68 3.02
C ALA A 99 -6.41 -12.98 3.83
N LEU A 100 -5.82 -12.86 5.02
CA LEU A 100 -5.71 -13.92 6.03
C LEU A 100 -6.74 -13.75 7.16
N SER A 101 -7.43 -12.61 7.19
CA SER A 101 -8.55 -12.35 8.09
C SER A 101 -9.62 -11.53 7.38
N ASP A 102 -10.77 -11.40 8.03
CA ASP A 102 -11.74 -10.37 7.66
C ASP A 102 -11.22 -9.00 8.10
N ALA A 103 -11.63 -7.94 7.39
CA ALA A 103 -11.34 -6.57 7.80
C ALA A 103 -12.03 -6.24 9.13
N LYS A 104 -11.29 -5.61 10.03
CA LYS A 104 -11.77 -5.14 11.33
C LYS A 104 -11.63 -3.64 11.43
N GLN A 105 -12.68 -2.98 11.87
CA GLN A 105 -12.64 -1.55 12.15
C GLN A 105 -11.79 -1.30 13.40
N ILE A 106 -10.90 -0.31 13.33
CA ILE A 106 -10.05 0.10 14.47
C ILE A 106 -10.33 1.54 14.92
N SER A 107 -10.86 2.38 14.03
CA SER A 107 -11.33 3.73 14.33
C SER A 107 -12.35 4.17 13.27
N ASN A 108 -12.86 5.40 13.36
CA ASN A 108 -13.81 5.92 12.37
C ASN A 108 -13.19 5.84 10.96
N GLU A 109 -13.84 5.07 10.09
CA GLU A 109 -13.46 4.86 8.68
C GLU A 109 -12.12 4.16 8.44
N VAL A 110 -11.43 3.65 9.48
CA VAL A 110 -10.19 2.90 9.31
C VAL A 110 -10.40 1.42 9.63
N TYR A 111 -10.07 0.59 8.65
CA TYR A 111 -10.15 -0.86 8.73
C TYR A 111 -8.76 -1.47 8.58
N LEU A 112 -8.43 -2.45 9.40
CA LEU A 112 -7.23 -3.26 9.23
C LEU A 112 -7.60 -4.69 8.83
N VAL A 113 -6.78 -5.26 7.96
CA VAL A 113 -6.89 -6.64 7.51
C VAL A 113 -5.52 -7.31 7.62
N LYS A 114 -5.47 -8.53 8.16
CA LYS A 114 -4.25 -9.35 8.12
C LYS A 114 -4.08 -9.89 6.71
N VAL A 115 -2.92 -9.73 6.10
CA VAL A 115 -2.66 -10.15 4.72
C VAL A 115 -1.32 -10.82 4.56
N ALA A 116 -1.23 -11.71 3.58
CA ALA A 116 0.01 -12.16 2.98
C ALA A 116 0.22 -11.43 1.66
N VAL A 117 1.23 -10.58 1.61
CA VAL A 117 1.76 -9.91 0.41
C VAL A 117 2.80 -10.83 -0.20
N PHE A 118 2.65 -11.12 -1.49
CA PHE A 118 3.59 -11.93 -2.28
C PHE A 118 4.23 -11.13 -3.43
N GLY A 119 3.87 -9.85 -3.50
CA GLY A 119 4.51 -8.84 -4.29
C GLY A 119 4.15 -8.81 -5.76
N ASN A 120 4.45 -7.68 -6.40
CA ASN A 120 4.56 -7.61 -7.86
C ASN A 120 5.85 -8.34 -8.26
N LYS A 121 5.84 -9.66 -8.18
CA LYS A 121 6.72 -10.46 -9.02
C LYS A 121 6.23 -10.21 -10.42
N ALA A 122 6.84 -9.24 -11.11
CA ALA A 122 6.79 -9.20 -12.56
C ALA A 122 7.00 -10.65 -12.99
N MET A 123 5.98 -11.27 -13.58
CA MET A 123 6.17 -12.56 -14.21
C MET A 123 7.32 -12.33 -15.18
N SER A 124 8.47 -12.94 -14.91
CA SER A 124 9.58 -13.01 -15.85
C SER A 124 8.96 -13.43 -17.17
N ARG A 125 8.90 -12.50 -18.12
CA ARG A 125 8.61 -12.82 -19.51
C ARG A 125 9.85 -13.60 -19.96
N ASN A 126 9.75 -14.92 -19.90
CA ASN A 126 10.56 -15.80 -20.74
C ASN A 126 9.86 -15.93 -22.09
#